data_AF-A0A349HVQ1-F1
#
_entry.id   AF-A0A349HVQ1-F1
#
_cell.length_a   1.000
_cell.length_b   1.000
_cell.length_c   1.000
_cell.angle_alpha   90.00
_cell.angle_beta   90.00
_cell.angle_gamma   90.00
#
_symmetry.space_group_name_H-M   'P 1'
#
loop_
_entity.id
_entity.type
_entity.pdbx_description
1 polymer ?
#
loop_
_entity_poly.entity_id
_entity_poly.type
_entity_poly.pdbx_seq_one_letter_code
_entity_poly.pdbx_strand_id
1 'polypeptide(L)'
;CNLNINLPHLYYEHKIKTFLTNIALGMTPASIWDGTYQATGGYIIVRKDGEVLCYHIYNHNEFQEYLYNNTRFETASSSRYEFGNIYTQNGKNYIKLNLQIRFI
;
A
#
# COMPACT_ATOMS: atom_id res chain seq x y z
N CYS A 1 -9.11 6.36 19.28
CA CYS A 1 -9.31 7.44 18.29
C CYS A 1 -10.79 7.61 18.04
N ASN A 2 -11.41 8.69 18.52
CA ASN A 2 -12.82 8.99 18.28
C ASN A 2 -12.94 9.77 16.97
N LEU A 3 -13.18 9.05 15.86
CA LEU A 3 -13.44 9.68 14.57
C LEU A 3 -14.84 10.29 14.59
N ASN A 4 -14.93 11.60 14.39
CA ASN A 4 -16.20 12.32 14.33
C ASN A 4 -16.83 12.15 12.94
N ILE A 5 -17.72 11.18 12.79
CA ILE A 5 -18.39 10.85 11.51
C ILE A 5 -19.23 11.99 10.90
N ASN A 6 -19.43 13.10 11.62
CA ASN A 6 -20.23 14.24 11.16
C ASN A 6 -19.43 15.30 10.38
N LEU A 7 -18.10 15.19 10.36
CA LEU A 7 -17.25 16.01 9.52
C LEU A 7 -16.85 15.17 8.29
N PRO A 8 -16.72 15.76 7.09
CA PRO A 8 -16.17 15.09 5.91
C PRO A 8 -14.67 14.86 6.14
N HIS A 9 -14.35 13.88 6.98
CA HIS A 9 -12.98 13.58 7.34
C HIS A 9 -12.35 12.76 6.24
N LEU A 10 -11.45 13.40 5.49
CA LEU A 10 -10.50 12.77 4.58
C LEU A 10 -9.44 11.92 5.33
N TYR A 11 -9.71 11.54 6.59
CA TYR A 11 -8.76 10.84 7.44
C TYR A 11 -8.32 9.52 6.82
N TYR A 12 -9.27 8.68 6.40
CA TYR A 12 -8.93 7.39 5.80
C TYR A 12 -8.23 7.56 4.47
N GLU A 13 -8.69 8.48 3.63
CA GLU A 13 -8.05 8.80 2.36
C GLU A 13 -6.58 9.22 2.57
N HIS A 14 -6.34 10.16 3.48
CA HIS A 14 -4.98 10.60 3.84
C HIS A 14 -4.13 9.44 4.37
N LYS A 15 -4.69 8.56 5.21
CA LYS A 15 -3.96 7.39 5.74
C LYS A 15 -3.62 6.38 4.65
N ILE A 16 -4.53 6.13 3.70
CA ILE A 16 -4.27 5.25 2.56
C ILE A 16 -3.23 5.87 1.63
N LYS A 17 -3.33 7.17 1.30
CA LYS A 17 -2.31 7.90 0.51
C LYS A 17 -0.92 7.80 1.13
N THR A 18 -0.82 8.01 2.44
CA THR A 18 0.43 7.87 3.19
C THR A 18 0.94 6.42 3.16
N PHE A 19 0.06 5.45 3.40
CA PHE A 19 0.42 4.02 3.37
C PHE A 19 0.98 3.58 2.01
N LEU A 20 0.29 3.91 0.92
CA LEU A 20 0.72 3.61 -0.44
C LEU A 20 2.06 4.26 -0.77
N THR A 21 2.26 5.51 -0.34
CA THR A 21 3.53 6.24 -0.52
C THR A 21 4.67 5.54 0.21
N ASN A 22 4.47 5.15 1.47
CA ASN A 22 5.48 4.45 2.24
C ASN A 22 5.88 3.13 1.57
N ILE A 23 4.91 2.35 1.08
CA ILE A 23 5.18 1.12 0.32
C ILE A 23 6.04 1.42 -0.90
N ALA A 24 5.66 2.42 -1.70
CA ALA A 24 6.36 2.76 -2.93
C ALA A 24 7.80 3.26 -2.67
N LEU A 25 8.06 3.87 -1.51
CA LEU A 25 9.36 4.49 -1.19
C LEU A 25 10.28 3.63 -0.30
N GLY A 26 9.86 2.42 0.10
CA GLY A 26 10.75 1.46 0.77
C GLY A 26 10.15 0.65 1.93
N MET A 27 8.88 0.85 2.30
CA MET A 27 8.26 0.04 3.34
C MET A 27 7.99 -1.38 2.85
N THR A 28 8.62 -2.36 3.50
CA THR A 28 8.45 -3.79 3.19
C THR A 28 7.67 -4.55 4.28
N PRO A 29 6.97 -5.65 3.93
CA PRO A 29 6.35 -6.53 4.91
C PRO A 29 7.39 -7.15 5.85
N ALA A 30 6.97 -7.46 7.08
CA ALA A 30 7.80 -8.12 8.12
C ALA A 30 9.04 -7.35 8.61
N SER A 31 9.29 -6.14 8.12
CA SER A 31 10.29 -5.20 8.65
C SER A 31 9.64 -4.05 9.41
N ILE A 32 10.29 -3.55 10.46
CA ILE A 32 9.88 -2.33 11.15
C ILE A 32 10.07 -1.17 10.18
N TRP A 33 9.02 -0.38 9.97
CA TRP A 33 9.09 0.86 9.20
C TRP A 33 9.49 2.01 10.12
N ASP A 34 10.69 2.55 9.92
CA ASP A 34 11.25 3.67 10.68
C ASP A 34 10.96 5.04 10.04
N GLY A 35 10.38 5.05 8.83
CA GLY A 35 10.10 6.26 8.05
C GLY A 35 11.23 6.69 7.13
N THR A 36 12.33 5.93 7.05
CA THR A 36 13.46 6.26 6.19
C THR A 36 13.18 5.84 4.75
N TYR A 37 13.00 6.80 3.85
CA TYR A 37 12.81 6.53 2.43
C TYR A 37 14.12 6.04 1.79
N GLN A 38 14.04 4.88 1.12
CA GLN A 38 15.17 4.29 0.41
C GLN A 38 15.33 4.90 -1.00
N ALA A 39 14.22 5.34 -1.60
CA ALA A 39 14.22 6.02 -2.90
C ALA A 39 14.28 7.54 -2.71
N THR A 40 15.49 8.10 -2.70
CA THR A 40 15.71 9.56 -2.50
C THR A 40 15.75 10.36 -3.80
N GLY A 41 15.99 9.72 -4.95
CA GLY A 41 16.09 10.38 -6.26
C GLY A 41 14.75 10.59 -6.99
N GLY A 42 13.70 9.89 -6.57
CA GLY A 42 12.39 9.90 -7.22
C GLY A 42 11.88 8.50 -7.57
N TYR A 43 10.68 8.44 -8.14
CA TYR A 43 9.95 7.23 -8.50
C TYR A 43 9.55 7.30 -9.97
N ILE A 44 9.91 6.27 -10.75
CA ILE A 44 9.63 6.20 -12.19
C ILE A 44 8.49 5.21 -12.40
N ILE A 45 7.46 5.63 -13.14
CA ILE A 45 6.30 4.82 -13.48
C ILE A 45 6.20 4.73 -15.00
N VAL A 46 6.24 3.51 -15.52
CA VAL A 46 6.01 3.26 -16.95
C VAL A 46 4.56 2.81 -17.12
N ARG A 47 3.77 3.62 -17.81
CA ARG A 47 2.38 3.31 -18.12
C ARG A 47 2.29 2.30 -19.27
N LYS A 48 1.14 1.65 -19.42
CA LYS A 48 0.91 0.62 -20.47
C LYS A 48 1.03 1.19 -21.90
N ASP A 49 0.82 2.49 -22.07
CA ASP A 49 0.95 3.23 -23.32
C ASP A 49 2.39 3.68 -23.64
N GLY A 50 3.36 3.34 -22.77
CA GLY A 50 4.77 3.68 -22.94
C GLY A 50 5.15 5.07 -22.40
N GLU A 51 4.21 5.82 -21.82
CA GLU A 51 4.52 7.08 -21.14
C GLU A 51 5.30 6.82 -19.85
N VAL A 52 6.37 7.59 -19.65
CA VAL A 52 7.21 7.52 -18.45
C VAL A 52 6.93 8.73 -17.57
N LEU A 53 6.36 8.49 -16.39
CA LEU A 53 6.17 9.50 -15.36
C LEU A 53 7.34 9.42 -14.37
N CYS A 54 8.07 10.53 -14.23
CA CYS A 54 9.15 10.67 -13.27
C CYS A 54 8.69 11.59 -12.13
N TYR A 55 8.36 11.01 -10.98
CA TYR A 55 8.06 11.79 -9.78
C TYR A 55 9.34 12.03 -8.99
N HIS A 56 9.76 13.28 -8.87
CA HIS A 56 10.72 13.67 -7.83
C HIS A 56 9.97 13.92 -6.52
N ILE A 57 10.63 13.71 -5.38
CA ILE A 57 10.04 13.82 -4.03
C ILE A 57 9.29 15.15 -3.80
N TYR A 58 9.64 16.20 -4.54
CA TYR A 58 8.97 17.50 -4.54
C TYR A 58 7.49 17.47 -4.96
N ASN A 59 7.09 16.49 -5.78
CA ASN A 59 5.73 16.38 -6.27
C ASN A 59 4.89 15.39 -5.45
N HIS A 60 5.06 15.44 -4.12
CA HIS A 60 4.50 14.47 -3.17
C HIS A 60 2.98 14.33 -3.27
N ASN A 61 2.27 15.45 -3.43
CA ASN A 61 0.81 15.45 -3.51
C ASN A 61 0.32 14.76 -4.79
N GLU A 62 0.90 15.09 -5.96
CA GLU A 62 0.53 14.44 -7.22
C GLU A 62 0.91 12.96 -7.22
N PHE A 63 2.04 12.60 -6.62
CA PHE A 63 2.45 11.21 -6.46
C PHE A 63 1.47 10.41 -5.59
N GLN A 64 1.06 10.98 -4.45
CA GLN A 64 0.04 10.39 -3.58
C GLN A 64 -1.29 10.21 -4.31
N GLU A 65 -1.73 11.24 -5.03
CA GLU A 65 -2.96 11.24 -5.80
C GLU A 65 -2.91 10.18 -6.92
N TYR A 66 -1.77 10.08 -7.59
CA TYR A 66 -1.54 9.08 -8.62
C TYR A 66 -1.66 7.67 -8.05
N LEU A 67 -0.94 7.35 -6.97
CA LEU A 67 -1.00 6.02 -6.36
C LEU A 67 -2.41 5.70 -5.88
N TYR A 68 -3.09 6.65 -5.24
CA TYR A 68 -4.44 6.45 -4.75
C TYR A 68 -5.45 6.15 -5.87
N ASN A 69 -5.38 6.90 -6.97
CA ASN A 69 -6.34 6.76 -8.08
C ASN A 69 -5.99 5.63 -9.05
N ASN A 70 -4.73 5.19 -9.11
CA ASN A 70 -4.26 4.17 -10.05
C ASN A 70 -3.97 2.82 -9.38
N THR A 71 -4.19 2.67 -8.08
CA THR A 71 -4.05 1.38 -7.39
C THR A 71 -5.34 0.92 -6.75
N ARG A 72 -5.47 -0.39 -6.55
CA ARG A 72 -6.59 -1.00 -5.83
C ARG A 72 -6.11 -2.13 -4.93
N PHE A 73 -6.83 -2.33 -3.83
CA PHE A 73 -6.70 -3.55 -3.05
C PHE A 73 -7.29 -4.72 -3.83
N GLU A 74 -6.58 -5.82 -3.83
CA GLU A 74 -6.98 -7.05 -4.50
C GLU A 74 -6.93 -8.21 -3.50
N THR A 75 -7.95 -9.05 -3.54
CA THR A 75 -7.93 -10.33 -2.83
C THR A 75 -7.26 -11.35 -3.73
N ALA A 76 -6.05 -11.77 -3.36
CA ALA A 76 -5.37 -12.87 -4.03
C ALA A 76 -6.20 -14.17 -3.90
N SER A 77 -6.02 -15.13 -4.80
CA SER A 77 -6.71 -16.42 -4.69
C SER A 77 -6.28 -17.15 -3.40
N SER A 78 -7.24 -17.38 -2.50
CA SER A 78 -6.99 -18.07 -1.22
C SER A 78 -6.55 -19.52 -1.42
N SER A 79 -7.03 -20.19 -2.46
CA SER A 79 -6.62 -21.54 -2.82
C SER A 79 -5.21 -21.60 -3.41
N ARG A 80 -4.83 -20.63 -4.26
CA ARG A 80 -3.48 -20.58 -4.86
C ARG A 80 -2.38 -20.27 -3.85
N TYR A 81 -2.68 -19.39 -2.88
CA TYR A 81 -1.68 -18.88 -1.92
C TYR A 81 -1.89 -19.41 -0.48
N GLU A 82 -2.88 -20.29 -0.30
CA GLU A 82 -3.23 -20.96 0.96
C GLU A 82 -3.30 -20.01 2.15
N PHE A 83 -4.13 -18.96 2.04
CA PHE A 83 -4.31 -17.95 3.10
C PHE A 83 -5.78 -17.75 3.44
N GLY A 84 -6.04 -17.15 4.61
CA GLY A 84 -7.39 -16.87 5.11
C GLY A 84 -8.02 -18.02 5.92
N ASN A 85 -7.35 -19.18 5.99
CA ASN A 85 -7.79 -20.32 6.80
C ASN A 85 -7.01 -20.39 8.11
N ILE A 86 -7.68 -20.86 9.17
CA ILE A 86 -7.04 -21.16 10.45
C ILE A 86 -6.33 -22.50 10.33
N TYR A 87 -5.06 -22.56 10.76
CA TYR A 87 -4.30 -23.80 10.85
C TYR A 87 -3.66 -23.94 12.23
N THR A 88 -3.49 -25.18 12.68
CA THR A 88 -2.88 -25.48 13.98
C THR A 88 -1.45 -25.94 13.79
N GLN A 89 -0.52 -25.32 14.51
CA GLN A 89 0.89 -25.71 14.54
C GLN A 89 1.36 -25.70 15.99
N ASN A 90 1.95 -26.80 16.47
CA ASN A 90 2.43 -26.94 17.86
C ASN A 90 1.36 -26.60 18.93
N GLY A 91 0.11 -27.00 18.69
CA GLY A 91 -1.01 -26.77 19.62
C GLY A 91 -1.52 -25.32 19.67
N LYS A 92 -1.02 -24.43 18.79
CA LYS A 92 -1.46 -23.04 18.65
C LYS A 92 -2.17 -22.83 17.32
N ASN A 93 -3.20 -22.01 17.32
CA ASN A 93 -3.95 -21.65 16.12
C ASN A 93 -3.36 -20.39 15.49
N TYR A 94 -3.19 -20.43 14.17
CA TYR A 94 -2.63 -19.35 13.35
C TYR A 94 -3.54 -19.09 12.16
N ILE A 95 -3.47 -17.87 11.62
CA ILE A 95 -4.09 -17.50 10.35
C ILE A 95 -3.04 -16.83 9.47
N LYS A 96 -2.92 -17.29 8.23
CA LYS A 96 -2.09 -16.62 7.23
C LYS A 96 -2.91 -15.53 6.58
N LEU A 97 -2.44 -14.29 6.65
CA LEU A 97 -3.06 -13.15 5.97
C LEU A 97 -2.28 -12.81 4.71
N ASN A 98 -3.00 -12.31 3.70
CA ASN A 98 -2.40 -11.82 2.48
C ASN A 98 -3.15 -10.55 2.06
N LEU A 99 -2.39 -9.49 1.76
CA LEU A 99 -2.89 -8.24 1.25
C LEU A 99 -2.13 -7.93 -0.03
N GLN A 100 -2.86 -7.78 -1.13
CA GLN A 100 -2.28 -7.43 -2.42
C GLN A 100 -2.77 -6.06 -2.87
N ILE A 101 -1.85 -5.28 -3.43
CA ILE A 101 -2.10 -3.98 -4.04
C ILE A 101 -1.64 -4.08 -5.49
N ARG A 102 -2.48 -3.66 -6.43
CA ARG A 102 -2.13 -3.64 -7.86
C ARG A 102 -2.46 -2.32 -8.49
N PHE A 103 -1.69 -1.97 -9.51
CA PHE A 103 -2.07 -0.94 -10.47
C PHE A 103 -3.27 -1.38 -11.31
N ILE A 104 -4.11 -0.41 -11.69
CA ILE A 104 -5.36 -0.64 -12.45
C ILE A 104 -5.09 -0.99 -13.92
#